data_AF-A0A817HAE9-F1
#
_entry.id   AF-A0A817HAE9-F1
#
_cell.length_a   1.000
_cell.length_b   1.000
_cell.length_c   1.000
_cell.angle_alpha   90.00
_cell.angle_beta   90.00
_cell.angle_gamma   90.00
#
_symmetry.space_group_name_H-M   'P 1'
#
loop_
_entity.id
_entity.type
_entity.pdbx_description
1 polymer ?
#
loop_
_entity_poly.entity_id
_entity_poly.type
_entity_poly.pdbx_seq_one_letter_code
_entity_poly.pdbx_strand_id
1 'polypeptide(L)'
;MGTSFTAFRAMFYLLLPSETYYERPEDVPDYVVKVIQLFFLLQTLELVIAIYRGKAIPRFNDTFSSVTAGVMSRIPRLFLRSIELSTYIWVYENVRIFPRLPWNSPITY
;
A
#
# COMPACT_ATOMS: atom_id res chain seq x y z
N MET A 1 10.25 -10.52 13.70
CA MET A 1 10.12 -9.11 14.15
C MET A 1 8.74 -8.64 13.68
N GLY A 2 7.90 -8.15 14.59
CA GLY A 2 6.45 -8.07 14.39
C GLY A 2 6.02 -7.32 13.12
N THR A 3 5.13 -7.92 12.35
CA THR A 3 4.52 -7.37 11.13
C THR A 3 4.05 -5.92 11.28
N SER A 4 3.59 -5.54 12.48
CA SER A 4 3.16 -4.18 12.81
C SER A 4 4.29 -3.14 12.80
N PHE A 5 5.52 -3.51 13.19
CA PHE A 5 6.66 -2.58 13.21
C PHE A 5 7.13 -2.24 11.79
N THR A 6 7.13 -3.23 10.90
CA THR A 6 7.43 -3.02 9.48
C THR A 6 6.37 -2.15 8.81
N ALA A 7 5.08 -2.36 9.12
CA ALA A 7 3.99 -1.53 8.58
C ALA A 7 4.10 -0.07 9.03
N PHE A 8 4.48 0.17 10.29
CA PHE A 8 4.75 1.52 10.79
C PHE A 8 5.94 2.18 10.09
N ARG A 9 7.08 1.48 9.95
CA ARG A 9 8.24 1.98 9.20
C ARG A 9 7.90 2.29 7.73
N ALA A 10 7.05 1.46 7.11
CA ALA A 10 6.59 1.66 5.75
C ALA A 10 5.86 3.00 5.55
N MET A 11 5.08 3.44 6.55
CA MET A 11 4.38 4.74 6.48
C MET A 11 5.33 5.94 6.36
N PHE A 12 6.54 5.82 6.92
CA PHE A 12 7.56 6.88 6.92
C PHE A 12 8.64 6.66 5.85
N TYR A 13 8.43 5.75 4.90
CA TYR A 13 9.42 5.41 3.87
C TYR A 13 10.76 4.91 4.46
N LEU A 14 10.74 4.34 5.67
CA LEU A 14 11.93 3.85 6.38
C LEU A 14 12.24 2.37 6.10
N LEU A 15 11.79 1.85 4.96
CA LEU A 15 12.09 0.48 4.53
C LEU A 15 13.30 0.51 3.61
N LEU A 16 14.24 -0.40 3.84
CA LEU A 16 15.31 -0.60 2.88
C LEU A 16 14.73 -1.30 1.66
N PRO A 17 15.27 -1.04 0.46
CA PRO A 17 14.82 -1.73 -0.72
C PRO A 17 14.92 -3.26 -0.55
N SER A 18 16.01 -3.74 0.10
CA SER A 18 16.24 -5.15 0.44
C SER A 18 15.12 -5.83 1.22
N GLU A 19 14.30 -5.06 1.95
CA GLU A 19 13.17 -5.58 2.74
C GLU A 19 11.87 -5.70 1.93
N THR A 20 11.86 -5.22 0.68
CA THR A 20 10.66 -5.11 -0.18
C THR A 20 10.79 -5.81 -1.53
N TYR A 21 11.81 -6.65 -1.73
CA TYR A 21 12.01 -7.40 -2.97
C TYR A 21 11.37 -8.78 -2.93
N TYR A 22 10.76 -9.12 -4.06
CA TYR A 22 10.10 -10.39 -4.30
C TYR A 22 10.50 -10.89 -5.68
N GLU A 23 10.83 -12.17 -5.79
CA GLU A 23 11.21 -12.78 -7.07
C GLU A 23 10.00 -12.93 -8.00
N ARG A 24 8.83 -13.20 -7.42
CA ARG A 24 7.60 -13.48 -8.16
C ARG A 24 6.52 -12.46 -7.77
N PRO A 25 5.68 -12.03 -8.73
CA PRO A 25 4.56 -11.12 -8.44
C PRO A 25 3.59 -11.65 -7.37
N GLU A 26 3.41 -12.98 -7.30
CA GLU A 26 2.57 -13.66 -6.31
C GLU A 26 3.09 -13.58 -4.87
N ASP A 27 4.39 -13.37 -4.67
CA ASP A 27 4.98 -13.21 -3.35
C ASP A 27 4.80 -11.76 -2.83
N VAL A 28 4.37 -10.83 -3.70
CA VAL A 28 4.15 -9.43 -3.33
C VAL A 28 2.92 -9.35 -2.41
N PRO A 29 3.09 -8.90 -1.16
CA PRO A 29 1.99 -8.84 -0.22
C PRO A 29 1.00 -7.74 -0.60
N ASP A 30 -0.27 -7.94 -0.28
CA ASP A 30 -1.25 -6.87 -0.37
C ASP A 30 -0.96 -5.80 0.70
N TYR A 31 -0.27 -4.75 0.26
CA TYR A 31 0.06 -3.61 1.13
C TYR A 31 -1.19 -2.90 1.63
N VAL A 32 -2.28 -2.89 0.87
CA VAL A 32 -3.51 -2.22 1.26
C VAL A 32 -4.14 -2.89 2.47
N VAL A 33 -4.13 -4.23 2.51
CA VAL A 33 -4.55 -5.00 3.68
C VAL A 33 -3.63 -4.73 4.88
N LYS A 34 -2.32 -4.53 4.66
CA LYS A 34 -1.40 -4.17 5.75
C LYS A 34 -1.69 -2.78 6.35
N VAL A 35 -2.08 -1.80 5.53
CA VAL A 35 -2.33 -0.43 6.04
C VAL A 35 -3.75 -0.24 6.57
N ILE A 36 -4.72 -1.09 6.24
CA ILE A 36 -6.12 -0.89 6.67
C ILE A 36 -6.27 -0.86 8.20
N GLN A 37 -5.50 -1.70 8.90
CA GLN A 37 -5.49 -1.73 10.36
C GLN A 37 -4.97 -0.42 10.95
N LEU A 38 -3.85 0.10 10.42
CA LEU A 38 -3.27 1.38 10.82
C LEU A 38 -4.18 2.56 10.45
N PHE A 39 -4.86 2.50 9.31
CA PHE A 39 -5.83 3.51 8.88
C PHE A 39 -6.99 3.65 9.88
N PHE A 40 -7.60 2.53 10.29
CA PHE A 40 -8.67 2.57 11.30
C PHE A 40 -8.15 3.01 12.67
N LEU A 41 -6.95 2.58 13.06
CA LEU A 41 -6.30 3.03 14.31
C LEU A 41 -6.15 4.56 14.33
N LEU A 42 -5.65 5.14 13.23
CA LEU A 42 -5.49 6.59 13.11
C LEU A 42 -6.83 7.33 13.10
N GLN A 43 -7.85 6.79 12.44
CA GLN A 43 -9.18 7.40 12.46
C GLN A 43 -9.83 7.38 13.85
N THR A 44 -9.69 6.28 14.59
CA THR A 44 -10.14 6.25 16.00
C THR A 44 -9.36 7.23 16.86
N LEU A 45 -8.04 7.33 16.67
CA LEU A 45 -7.19 8.27 17.41
C LEU A 45 -7.58 9.74 17.13
N GLU A 46 -7.87 10.08 15.88
CA GLU A 46 -8.37 11.39 15.49
C GLU A 46 -9.69 11.72 16.23
N LEU A 47 -10.63 10.77 16.28
CA LEU A 47 -11.90 10.94 16.99
C LEU A 47 -11.70 11.16 18.49
N VAL A 48 -10.83 10.38 19.13
CA VAL A 48 -10.51 10.52 20.57
C VAL A 48 -9.91 11.90 20.87
N ILE A 49 -8.97 12.36 20.05
CA ILE A 49 -8.36 13.69 20.20
C ILE A 49 -9.39 14.80 19.97
N ALA A 50 -10.28 14.65 18.99
CA ALA A 50 -11.33 15.63 18.72
C ALA A 50 -12.31 15.78 19.90
N ILE A 51 -12.69 14.66 20.53
CA ILE A 51 -13.51 14.64 21.74
C ILE A 51 -12.76 15.31 22.90
N TYR A 52 -11.50 14.93 23.13
CA TYR A 52 -10.68 15.50 24.21
C TYR A 52 -10.50 17.03 24.07
N ARG A 53 -10.41 17.54 22.84
CA ARG A 53 -10.31 18.98 22.55
C ARG A 53 -11.65 19.74 22.64
N GLY A 54 -12.74 19.09 23.04
CA GLY A 54 -14.03 19.74 23.26
C GLY A 54 -14.70 20.26 21.98
N LYS A 55 -14.37 19.71 20.81
CA LYS A 55 -15.06 20.09 19.57
C LYS A 55 -16.52 19.61 19.65
N ALA A 56 -17.46 20.55 19.62
CA ALA A 56 -18.89 20.35 19.91
C ALA A 56 -19.60 19.30 19.04
N ILE A 57 -19.05 19.00 17.85
CA ILE A 57 -19.52 17.94 16.97
C ILE A 57 -18.27 17.29 16.37
N PRO A 58 -17.94 16.03 16.71
CA PRO A 58 -16.97 15.27 15.94
C PRO A 58 -17.44 15.28 14.50
N ARG A 59 -16.61 15.72 13.55
CA ARG A 59 -16.98 15.83 12.14
C ARG A 59 -17.09 14.43 11.53
N PHE A 60 -18.11 13.68 11.91
CA PHE A 60 -18.40 12.34 11.40
C PHE A 60 -18.49 12.32 9.88
N ASN A 61 -18.93 13.43 9.27
CA ASN A 61 -18.90 13.64 7.84
C ASN A 61 -17.48 13.53 7.25
N ASP A 62 -16.46 14.08 7.91
CA ASP A 62 -15.08 14.06 7.44
C ASP A 62 -14.50 12.63 7.56
N THR A 63 -14.79 11.93 8.67
CA THR A 63 -14.40 10.52 8.84
C THR A 63 -15.08 9.62 7.79
N PHE A 64 -16.38 9.79 7.57
CA PHE A 64 -17.14 9.00 6.59
C PHE A 64 -16.67 9.28 5.16
N SER A 65 -16.45 10.56 4.82
CA SER A 65 -15.89 10.97 3.53
C SER A 65 -14.49 10.37 3.31
N SER A 66 -13.64 10.36 4.34
CA SER A 66 -12.28 9.78 4.28
C SER A 66 -12.31 8.27 4.03
N VAL A 67 -13.18 7.53 4.71
CA VAL A 67 -13.37 6.08 4.48
C VAL A 67 -13.88 5.84 3.06
N THR A 68 -14.87 6.62 2.62
CA THR A 68 -15.46 6.49 1.28
C THR A 68 -14.45 6.79 0.18
N ALA A 69 -13.67 7.86 0.32
CA ALA A 69 -12.57 8.19 -0.57
C ALA A 69 -11.52 7.07 -0.62
N GLY A 70 -11.20 6.46 0.54
CA GLY A 70 -10.32 5.31 0.64
C GLY A 70 -10.81 4.10 -0.17
N VAL A 71 -12.09 3.76 -0.08
CA VAL A 71 -12.69 2.68 -0.87
C VAL A 71 -12.74 3.04 -2.36
N MET A 72 -13.20 4.25 -2.68
CA MET A 72 -13.32 4.73 -4.06
C MET A 72 -11.97 4.75 -4.78
N SER A 73 -10.88 5.07 -4.08
CA SER A 73 -9.51 5.07 -4.63
C SER A 73 -9.02 3.69 -5.11
N ARG A 74 -9.71 2.60 -4.72
CA ARG A 74 -9.36 1.23 -5.13
C ARG A 74 -10.00 0.82 -6.45
N ILE A 75 -11.16 1.38 -6.78
CA ILE A 75 -11.94 0.97 -7.97
C ILE A 75 -11.13 1.12 -9.26
N PRO A 76 -10.48 2.27 -9.54
CA PRO A 76 -9.65 2.40 -10.75
C PRO A 76 -8.46 1.45 -10.73
N ARG A 77 -7.91 1.20 -9.54
CA ARG A 77 -6.74 0.34 -9.35
C ARG A 77 -7.07 -1.13 -9.67
N LEU A 78 -8.28 -1.60 -9.39
CA LEU A 78 -8.65 -2.99 -9.70
C LEU A 78 -8.72 -3.26 -11.21
N PHE A 79 -9.23 -2.33 -12.01
CA PHE A 79 -9.38 -2.55 -13.45
C PHE A 79 -8.14 -2.12 -14.24
N LEU A 80 -7.68 -0.88 -14.06
CA LEU A 80 -6.60 -0.32 -14.87
C LEU A 80 -5.27 -0.97 -14.55
N ARG A 81 -4.96 -1.18 -13.26
CA ARG A 81 -3.70 -1.79 -12.83
C ARG A 81 -3.61 -3.26 -13.28
N SER A 82 -4.74 -3.98 -13.27
CA SER A 82 -4.78 -5.37 -13.70
C SER A 82 -4.47 -5.50 -15.19
N ILE A 83 -5.03 -4.62 -16.02
CA ILE A 83 -4.74 -4.56 -17.45
C ILE A 83 -3.27 -4.15 -17.66
N GLU A 84 -2.84 -3.05 -17.04
CA GLU A 84 -1.46 -2.54 -17.11
C GLU A 84 -0.43 -3.63 -16.76
N LEU A 85 -0.62 -4.32 -15.63
CA LEU A 85 0.29 -5.34 -15.15
C LEU A 85 0.28 -6.58 -16.04
N SER A 86 -0.91 -7.04 -16.48
CA SER A 86 -1.02 -8.20 -17.37
C SER A 86 -0.37 -7.92 -18.73
N THR A 87 -0.61 -6.73 -19.29
CA THR A 87 0.04 -6.30 -20.53
C THR A 87 1.55 -6.18 -20.35
N TYR A 88 2.02 -5.62 -19.24
CA TYR A 88 3.45 -5.54 -18.93
C TYR A 88 4.10 -6.93 -18.86
N ILE A 89 3.50 -7.87 -18.14
CA ILE A 89 4.00 -9.25 -18.03
C ILE A 89 4.05 -9.90 -19.42
N TRP A 90 2.99 -9.75 -20.22
CA TRP A 90 2.95 -10.30 -21.58
C TRP A 90 4.05 -9.75 -22.48
N VAL A 91 4.25 -8.43 -22.50
CA VAL A 91 5.32 -7.80 -23.28
C VAL A 91 6.69 -8.28 -22.80
N TYR A 92 6.90 -8.35 -21.49
CA TYR A 92 8.15 -8.80 -20.89
C TYR A 92 8.47 -10.28 -21.23
N GLU A 93 7.47 -11.15 -21.27
CA GLU A 93 7.66 -12.56 -21.62
C GLU A 93 7.92 -12.79 -23.11
N ASN A 94 7.29 -12.00 -24.00
CA ASN A 94 7.33 -12.23 -25.45
C ASN A 94 8.35 -11.39 -26.21
N VAL A 95 8.70 -10.20 -25.71
CA VAL A 95 9.49 -9.18 -26.45
C VAL A 95 10.82 -8.85 -25.76
N ARG A 96 11.21 -9.57 -24.69
CA ARG A 96 12.47 -9.26 -24.00
C ARG A 96 13.69 -9.41 -24.92
N ILE A 97 14.56 -8.41 -24.90
CA ILE A 97 15.81 -8.38 -25.66
C ILE A 97 16.97 -8.97 -24.81
N PHE A 98 16.95 -8.76 -23.49
CA PHE A 98 17.98 -9.23 -22.59
C PHE A 98 17.55 -10.50 -21.82
N PRO A 99 18.50 -11.43 -21.53
CA PRO A 99 18.26 -12.52 -20.59
C PRO A 99 17.86 -12.00 -19.21
N ARG A 100 17.09 -12.79 -18.45
CA ARG A 100 16.57 -12.43 -17.13
C ARG A 100 17.73 -12.01 -16.20
N LEU A 101 17.77 -10.73 -15.82
CA LEU A 101 18.73 -10.25 -14.83
C LEU A 101 18.48 -10.92 -13.47
N PRO A 102 19.55 -11.13 -12.67
CA PRO A 102 19.41 -11.63 -11.30
C PRO A 102 18.55 -10.68 -10.47
N TRP A 103 17.43 -11.20 -9.96
CA TRP A 103 16.44 -10.43 -9.19
C TRP A 103 16.99 -9.94 -7.83
N ASN A 104 18.05 -10.58 -7.34
CA ASN A 104 18.71 -10.34 -6.06
C ASN A 104 20.00 -9.50 -6.18
N SER A 105 20.28 -8.91 -7.33
CA SER A 105 21.48 -8.10 -7.54
C SER A 105 21.34 -6.70 -6.92
N PRO A 106 22.29 -6.25 -6.07
CA PRO A 106 22.30 -4.90 -5.49
C PRO A 106 22.43 -3.76 -6.50
N ILE A 107 22.92 -4.06 -7.71
CA ILE A 107 23.12 -3.10 -8.81
C ILE A 107 21.80 -2.76 -9.52
N THR A 108 20.77 -3.59 -9.33
CA THR A 108 19.46 -3.41 -9.97
C THR A 108 18.54 -2.47 -9.17
N TYR A 109 19.08 -1.77 -8.17
CA TYR A 109 18.36 -0.93 -7.19
C TYR A 109 18.68 0.56 -7.34
#